data_AF-A0A962ZQG9-F1
#
_entry.id   AF-A0A962ZQG9-F1
#
_cell.length_a   1.000
_cell.length_b   1.000
_cell.length_c   1.000
_cell.angle_alpha   90.00
_cell.angle_beta   90.00
_cell.angle_gamma   90.00
#
_symmetry.space_group_name_H-M   'P 1'
#
loop_
_entity.id
_entity.type
_entity.pdbx_description
1 polymer ?
#
loop_
_entity_poly.entity_id
_entity_poly.type
_entity_poly.pdbx_seq_one_letter_code
_entity_poly.pdbx_strand_id
1 'polypeptide(L)'
;MTGEVPLDVSPKDDALLQCLLALCRYHGSGTTGEALSGGLPLDAGLLTPSLFERAASRAGLASKIVYRRAADIAPALLPAVLLLENERACLLMGWE
;
A
#
# COMPACT_ATOMS: atom_id res chain seq x y z
N MET A 1 16.07 25.25 -14.37
CA MET A 1 15.17 25.80 -13.34
C MET A 1 13.93 24.93 -13.38
N THR A 2 13.69 23.94 -12.52
CA THR A 2 14.15 23.69 -11.15
C THR A 2 14.44 22.20 -11.07
N GLY A 3 15.65 21.82 -10.65
CA GLY A 3 15.91 20.46 -10.22
C GLY A 3 15.30 20.32 -8.83
N GLU A 4 14.20 19.58 -8.72
CA GLU A 4 13.81 19.05 -7.41
C GLU A 4 14.85 17.99 -7.03
N VAL A 5 15.61 18.32 -5.99
CA VAL A 5 16.47 17.38 -5.27
C VAL A 5 15.58 16.25 -4.78
N PRO A 6 15.96 14.96 -4.96
CA PRO A 6 15.14 13.86 -4.51
C PRO A 6 15.00 13.99 -3.00
N LEU A 7 13.77 14.24 -2.54
CA LEU A 7 13.42 14.14 -1.14
C LEU A 7 13.84 12.75 -0.71
N ASP A 8 14.57 12.65 0.40
CA ASP A 8 15.00 11.40 1.03
C ASP A 8 13.76 10.53 1.28
N VAL A 9 13.38 9.70 0.30
CA VAL A 9 12.16 8.90 0.34
C VAL A 9 12.43 7.77 1.32
N SER A 10 12.13 8.02 2.58
CA SER A 10 12.18 6.99 3.59
C SER A 10 11.01 6.01 3.32
N PRO A 11 11.13 4.70 3.59
CA PRO A 11 9.98 3.78 3.50
C PRO A 11 8.78 4.21 4.36
N LYS A 12 8.97 5.18 5.26
CA LYS A 12 7.91 5.86 6.03
C LYS A 12 7.01 6.76 5.17
N ASP A 13 7.52 7.27 4.05
CA ASP A 13 6.80 8.11 3.09
C ASP A 13 6.09 7.29 1.99
N ASP A 14 6.38 5.98 1.90
CA ASP A 14 5.67 5.06 1.01
C ASP A 14 4.30 4.67 1.59
N ALA A 15 3.29 5.46 1.26
CA ALA A 15 1.93 5.26 1.74
C ALA A 15 1.38 3.84 1.44
N LEU A 16 1.75 3.25 0.30
CA LEU A 16 1.30 1.92 -0.08
C LEU A 16 2.00 0.82 0.72
N LEU A 17 3.32 0.91 0.87
CA LEU A 17 4.07 -0.01 1.70
C LEU A 17 3.64 0.07 3.17
N GLN A 18 3.37 1.27 3.68
CA GLN A 18 2.85 1.47 5.03
C GLN A 18 1.45 0.84 5.20
N CYS A 19 0.55 1.01 4.23
CA CYS A 19 -0.75 0.35 4.24
C CYS A 19 -0.60 -1.18 4.24
N LEU A 20 0.30 -1.73 3.43
CA LEU A 20 0.53 -3.17 3.37
C LEU A 20 1.12 -3.70 4.69
N LEU A 21 2.08 -3.01 5.28
CA LEU A 21 2.63 -3.38 6.59
C LEU A 21 1.55 -3.37 7.68
N ALA A 22 0.66 -2.38 7.66
CA ALA A 22 -0.46 -2.31 8.58
C ALA A 22 -1.46 -3.46 8.37
N LEU A 23 -1.76 -3.86 7.12
CA LEU A 23 -2.56 -5.06 6.83
C LEU A 23 -1.90 -6.34 7.35
N CYS A 24 -0.60 -6.51 7.10
CA CYS A 24 0.14 -7.66 7.62
C CYS A 24 0.02 -7.75 9.14
N ARG A 25 0.22 -6.63 9.85
CA ARG A 25 0.06 -6.55 11.30
C ARG A 25 -1.37 -6.84 11.76
N TYR A 26 -2.38 -6.34 11.05
CA TYR A 26 -3.79 -6.62 11.33
C TYR A 26 -4.10 -8.12 11.24
N HIS A 27 -3.50 -8.83 10.28
CA HIS A 27 -3.63 -10.28 10.13
C HIS A 27 -2.64 -11.10 10.98
N GLY A 28 -1.90 -10.47 11.91
CA GLY A 28 -0.97 -11.16 12.81
C GLY A 28 0.36 -11.58 12.18
N SER A 29 0.72 -11.04 11.01
CA SER A 29 1.98 -11.28 10.32
C SER A 29 3.04 -10.22 10.67
N GLY A 30 4.18 -10.67 11.17
CA GLY A 30 5.37 -9.85 11.42
C GLY A 30 6.31 -9.86 10.22
N THR A 31 6.23 -8.85 9.37
CA THR A 31 7.09 -8.67 8.18
C THR A 31 7.70 -7.27 8.16
N THR A 32 8.72 -7.07 7.34
CA THR A 32 9.41 -5.78 7.16
C THR A 32 9.11 -5.18 5.78
N GLY A 33 9.26 -3.87 5.64
CA GLY A 33 9.08 -3.21 4.34
C GLY A 33 10.00 -3.80 3.27
N GLU A 34 11.27 -4.04 3.63
CA GLU A 34 12.28 -4.68 2.78
C GLU A 34 11.88 -6.09 2.34
N ALA A 35 11.31 -6.90 3.24
CA ALA A 35 10.84 -8.24 2.90
C ALA A 35 9.66 -8.20 1.91
N LEU A 36 8.83 -7.15 1.96
CA LEU A 36 7.69 -6.97 1.07
C LEU A 36 8.06 -6.35 -0.28
N SER A 37 9.01 -5.40 -0.31
CA SER A 37 9.39 -4.66 -1.51
C SER A 37 10.64 -5.19 -2.22
N GLY A 38 11.43 -6.03 -1.55
CA GLY A 38 12.72 -6.52 -2.02
C GLY A 38 12.68 -7.12 -3.43
N GLY A 39 13.54 -6.62 -4.32
CA GLY A 39 13.64 -7.08 -5.70
C GLY A 39 12.49 -6.65 -6.62
N LEU A 40 11.57 -5.79 -6.17
CA LEU A 40 10.61 -5.14 -7.05
C LEU A 40 11.24 -3.93 -7.75
N PRO A 41 10.86 -3.63 -9.00
CA PRO A 41 11.28 -2.43 -9.70
C PRO A 41 10.49 -1.21 -9.20
N LEU A 42 10.82 -0.73 -8.00
CA LEU A 42 10.17 0.44 -7.38
C LEU A 42 10.40 1.71 -8.21
N ASP A 43 9.44 2.63 -8.17
CA ASP A 43 9.53 3.94 -8.82
C ASP A 43 9.98 4.97 -7.78
N ALA A 44 11.14 5.61 -7.97
CA ALA A 44 11.75 6.52 -6.98
C ALA A 44 11.87 5.93 -5.55
N GLY A 45 11.98 4.60 -5.42
CA GLY A 45 12.02 3.91 -4.11
C GLY A 45 10.64 3.66 -3.49
N LEU A 46 9.56 3.98 -4.18
CA LEU A 46 8.17 3.80 -3.76
C LEU A 46 7.50 2.61 -4.44
N LEU A 47 6.64 1.93 -3.69
CA LEU A 47 5.73 0.93 -4.18
C LEU A 47 4.62 1.60 -4.99
N THR A 48 4.41 1.13 -6.22
CA THR A 48 3.32 1.61 -7.06
C THR A 48 2.11 0.67 -6.95
N PRO A 49 0.88 1.13 -7.30
CA PRO A 49 -0.30 0.27 -7.25
C PRO A 49 -0.14 -1.03 -8.07
N SER A 50 0.55 -0.98 -9.21
CA SER A 50 0.81 -2.14 -10.06
C SER A 50 1.79 -3.17 -9.47
N LEU A 51 2.54 -2.76 -8.44
CA LEU A 51 3.46 -3.62 -7.67
C LEU A 51 2.85 -4.13 -6.37
N PHE A 52 1.73 -3.53 -5.92
CA PHE A 52 1.09 -3.84 -4.64
C PHE A 52 0.73 -5.32 -4.52
N GLU A 53 0.16 -5.92 -5.55
CA GLU A 53 -0.22 -7.35 -5.55
C GLU A 53 0.98 -8.28 -5.37
N ARG A 54 2.11 -7.95 -6.03
CA ARG A 54 3.34 -8.72 -5.89
C ARG A 54 3.93 -8.59 -4.50
N ALA A 55 3.90 -7.41 -3.91
CA ALA A 55 4.34 -7.19 -2.53
C ALA A 55 3.44 -7.92 -1.53
N ALA A 56 2.11 -7.82 -1.68
CA ALA A 56 1.13 -8.46 -0.82
C ALA A 56 1.23 -10.00 -0.86
N SER A 57 1.47 -10.57 -2.04
CA SER A 57 1.68 -12.01 -2.20
C SER A 57 2.86 -12.55 -1.37
N ARG A 58 3.89 -11.73 -1.08
CA ARG A 58 5.00 -12.13 -0.20
C ARG A 58 4.57 -12.33 1.25
N ALA A 59 3.50 -11.68 1.67
CA ALA A 59 2.87 -11.86 2.98
C ALA A 59 1.77 -12.94 2.98
N GLY A 60 1.58 -13.67 1.88
CA GLY A 60 0.47 -14.62 1.75
C GLY A 60 -0.90 -13.95 1.57
N LEU A 61 -0.93 -12.66 1.23
CA LEU A 61 -2.16 -11.92 0.97
C LEU A 61 -2.47 -11.91 -0.53
N ALA A 62 -3.75 -12.04 -0.86
CA ALA A 62 -4.26 -11.74 -2.19
C ALA A 62 -4.79 -10.29 -2.21
N SER A 63 -4.53 -9.56 -3.30
CA SER A 63 -5.04 -8.20 -3.46
C SER A 63 -5.46 -7.95 -4.91
N LYS A 64 -6.41 -7.05 -5.12
CA LYS A 64 -6.86 -6.67 -6.45
C LYS A 64 -7.29 -5.21 -6.46
N ILE A 65 -6.81 -4.45 -7.45
CA ILE A 65 -7.29 -3.09 -7.69
C ILE A 65 -8.68 -3.15 -8.32
N VAL A 66 -9.63 -2.45 -7.72
CA VAL A 66 -11.00 -2.32 -8.23
C VAL A 66 -11.46 -0.86 -8.14
N TYR A 67 -12.23 -0.42 -9.13
CA TYR A 67 -12.83 0.91 -9.13
C TYR A 67 -14.29 0.80 -8.67
N ARG A 68 -14.58 1.32 -7.48
CA ARG A 68 -15.91 1.38 -6.89
C ARG A 68 -16.03 2.62 -6.01
N ARG A 69 -17.24 3.09 -5.75
CA ARG A 69 -17.43 4.11 -4.71
C ARG A 69 -17.16 3.48 -3.36
N ALA A 70 -16.64 4.27 -2.43
CA ALA A 70 -16.37 3.82 -1.07
C ALA A 70 -17.60 3.10 -0.49
N ALA A 71 -18.78 3.72 -0.51
CA ALA A 71 -20.03 3.14 0.00
C ALA A 71 -20.46 1.79 -0.62
N ASP A 72 -19.89 1.37 -1.77
CA ASP A 72 -20.19 0.08 -2.40
C ASP A 72 -19.24 -1.06 -1.95
N ILE A 73 -18.28 -0.79 -1.06
CA ILE A 73 -17.39 -1.81 -0.49
C ILE A 73 -18.15 -2.57 0.61
N ALA A 74 -18.23 -3.89 0.47
CA ALA A 74 -18.86 -4.72 1.49
C ALA A 74 -18.06 -4.65 2.81
N PRO A 75 -18.72 -4.46 3.98
CA PRO A 75 -18.03 -4.39 5.27
C PRO A 75 -17.14 -5.61 5.57
N ALA A 76 -17.51 -6.78 5.05
CA ALA A 76 -16.73 -8.02 5.19
C ALA A 76 -15.37 -8.01 4.45
N LEU A 77 -15.12 -7.04 3.57
CA LEU A 77 -13.85 -6.86 2.86
C LEU A 77 -12.91 -5.89 3.58
N LEU A 78 -13.32 -5.32 4.71
CA LEU A 78 -12.50 -4.39 5.48
C LEU A 78 -11.54 -5.16 6.41
N PRO A 79 -10.32 -4.64 6.65
CA PRO A 79 -9.80 -3.37 6.16
C PRO A 79 -9.38 -3.39 4.67
N ALA A 80 -9.56 -2.26 3.99
CA ALA A 80 -9.22 -2.09 2.57
C ALA A 80 -8.30 -0.89 2.31
N VAL A 81 -7.40 -1.01 1.33
CA VAL A 81 -6.53 0.11 0.91
C VAL A 81 -7.28 1.00 -0.08
N LEU A 82 -7.38 2.29 0.24
CA LEU A 82 -7.91 3.30 -0.67
C LEU A 82 -6.76 4.03 -1.35
N LEU A 83 -6.82 4.10 -2.68
CA LEU A 83 -5.95 4.95 -3.48
C LEU A 83 -6.59 6.34 -3.56
N LEU A 84 -5.84 7.36 -3.17
CA LEU A 84 -6.28 8.75 -3.16
C LEU A 84 -5.52 9.55 -4.22
N GLU A 85 -5.96 10.78 -4.43
CA GLU A 85 -5.25 11.74 -5.26
C GLU A 85 -3.86 12.08 -4.67
N ASN A 86 -2.95 12.49 -5.57
CA ASN A 86 -1.56 12.86 -5.26
C ASN A 86 -0.75 11.71 -4.64
N GLU A 87 -0.91 10.49 -5.18
CA GLU A 87 -0.11 9.31 -4.81
C GLU A 87 -0.22 8.93 -3.33
N ARG A 88 -1.30 9.36 -2.68
CA ARG A 88 -1.60 9.01 -1.30
C ARG A 88 -2.41 7.72 -1.21
N ALA A 89 -2.27 7.03 -0.09
CA ALA A 89 -3.08 5.87 0.23
C ALA A 89 -3.42 5.84 1.72
N CYS A 90 -4.53 5.20 2.08
CA CYS A 90 -4.89 4.96 3.46
C CYS A 90 -5.63 3.63 3.63
N LEU A 91 -5.74 3.18 4.88
CA LEU A 91 -6.58 2.03 5.24
C LEU A 91 -7.95 2.49 5.70
N LEU A 92 -8.98 1.98 5.03
CA LEU A 92 -10.35 2.08 5.46
C LEU A 92 -10.64 0.91 6.40
N MET A 93 -10.97 1.23 7.66
CA MET A 93 -11.31 0.23 8.68
C MET A 93 -12.82 -0.01 8.79
N GLY A 94 -13.65 0.98 8.43
CA GLY A 94 -15.09 0.97 8.65
C GLY A 94 -15.68 2.36 8.48
N TRP A 95 -17.01 2.41 8.38
CA TRP A 95 -17.85 3.60 8.55
C TRP A 95 -19.01 3.24 9.47
N GLU A 96 -19.48 4.22 10.22
CA GLU A 96 -20.75 4.13 10.95
C GLU A 96 -21.91 4.61 10.10
#